data_AF-A0A2A5C338-F1
#
_entry.id   AF-A0A2A5C338-F1
#
_cell.length_a   1.000
_cell.length_b   1.000
_cell.length_c   1.000
_cell.angle_alpha   90.00
_cell.angle_beta   90.00
_cell.angle_gamma   90.00
#
_symmetry.space_group_name_H-M   'P 1'
#
loop_
_entity.id
_entity.type
_entity.pdbx_description
1 polymer ?
#
loop_
_entity_poly.entity_id
_entity_poly.type
_entity_poly.pdbx_seq_one_letter_code
_entity_poly.pdbx_strand_id
1 'polypeptide(L)'
;MSNISLSPDAILEQTNLTGAVADIQDSPASPDANWLTAPGNNVATTVRTSLPTPPNNLNAGAALQQFRLWVRKTNHSTDPLMTVELYEDGALIATLATGAGVSSISGQLLTYTWDAALLSAISGVDVECRISGTSGGGKPTNRAALEIGAMAWDADYAVSTGPTLLLALVPA
;
A
#
# COMPACT_ATOMS: atom_id res chain seq x y z
N MET A 1 -13.20 -9.33 14.38
CA MET A 1 -12.54 -8.63 13.27
C MET A 1 -11.31 -9.43 12.95
N SER A 2 -11.19 -9.86 11.71
CA SER A 2 -10.09 -10.70 11.24
C SER A 2 -9.30 -9.90 10.24
N ASN A 3 -8.04 -9.62 10.57
CA ASN A 3 -7.11 -8.94 9.67
C ASN A 3 -6.18 -9.94 9.02
N ILE A 4 -5.85 -9.70 7.76
CA ILE A 4 -4.74 -10.33 7.04
C ILE A 4 -3.85 -9.24 6.45
N SER A 5 -2.53 -9.47 6.44
CA SER A 5 -1.56 -8.60 5.77
C SER A 5 -1.25 -9.21 4.40
N LEU A 6 -1.57 -8.48 3.34
CA LEU A 6 -1.40 -8.88 1.94
C LEU A 6 -0.25 -8.07 1.33
N SER A 7 0.77 -8.74 0.83
CA SER A 7 1.86 -8.10 0.08
C SER A 7 1.50 -7.99 -1.41
N PRO A 8 2.11 -7.05 -2.16
CA PRO A 8 1.88 -6.90 -3.60
C PRO A 8 2.11 -8.18 -4.42
N ASP A 9 1.29 -8.42 -5.44
CA ASP A 9 1.48 -9.54 -6.39
C ASP A 9 2.39 -9.15 -7.56
N ALA A 10 2.17 -7.96 -8.10
CA ALA A 10 2.89 -7.46 -9.27
C ALA A 10 3.02 -5.93 -9.25
N ILE A 11 4.01 -5.44 -9.99
CA ILE A 11 4.14 -4.02 -10.33
C ILE A 11 3.49 -3.81 -11.70
N LEU A 12 2.46 -2.95 -11.74
CA LEU A 12 1.67 -2.63 -12.92
C LEU A 12 2.15 -1.34 -13.62
N GLU A 13 2.73 -0.41 -12.85
CA GLU A 13 3.32 0.84 -13.33
C GLU A 13 4.60 1.08 -12.54
N GLN A 14 5.69 1.46 -13.21
CA GLN A 14 6.94 1.82 -12.57
C GLN A 14 7.63 2.91 -13.38
N THR A 15 7.74 4.11 -12.81
CA THR A 15 8.38 5.27 -13.44
C THR A 15 9.49 5.80 -12.53
N ASN A 16 10.69 5.95 -13.09
CA ASN A 16 11.89 6.43 -12.38
C ASN A 16 12.17 5.67 -11.07
N LEU A 17 11.86 4.37 -11.07
CA LEU A 17 12.22 3.42 -10.03
C LEU A 17 12.82 2.19 -10.70
N THR A 18 13.78 1.55 -10.05
CA THR A 18 14.38 0.27 -10.47
C THR A 18 14.31 -0.72 -9.31
N GLY A 19 14.02 -1.97 -9.61
CA GLY A 19 13.78 -3.04 -8.63
C GLY A 19 12.69 -3.97 -9.13
N ALA A 20 12.40 -5.00 -8.36
CA ALA A 20 11.37 -6.00 -8.62
C ALA A 20 10.27 -5.96 -7.55
N VAL A 21 9.15 -6.64 -7.81
CA VAL A 21 8.07 -6.77 -6.81
C VAL A 21 8.56 -7.41 -5.50
N ALA A 22 9.54 -8.31 -5.57
CA ALA A 22 10.14 -8.94 -4.39
C ALA A 22 10.78 -7.91 -3.44
N ASP A 23 11.25 -6.77 -3.94
CA ASP A 23 11.88 -5.71 -3.13
C ASP A 23 10.87 -4.91 -2.29
N ILE A 24 9.57 -5.18 -2.43
CA ILE A 24 8.49 -4.51 -1.67
C ILE A 24 7.53 -5.48 -1.01
N GLN A 25 7.79 -6.79 -1.10
CA GLN A 25 6.93 -7.83 -0.54
C GLN A 25 7.21 -8.13 0.95
N ASP A 26 8.23 -7.52 1.53
CA ASP A 26 8.51 -7.64 2.96
C ASP A 26 7.46 -6.96 3.82
N SER A 27 7.45 -7.32 5.11
CA SER A 27 6.59 -6.65 6.08
C SER A 27 7.05 -5.21 6.28
N PRO A 28 6.18 -4.19 6.11
CA PRO A 28 6.55 -2.81 6.38
C PRO A 28 6.95 -2.52 7.84
N ALA A 29 6.63 -3.42 8.78
CA ALA A 29 7.04 -3.33 10.18
C ALA A 29 8.41 -3.96 10.46
N SER A 30 8.94 -4.76 9.52
CA SER A 30 10.26 -5.38 9.58
C SER A 30 10.81 -5.54 8.16
N PRO A 31 11.03 -4.43 7.44
CA PRO A 31 11.48 -4.45 6.06
C PRO A 31 12.92 -4.94 5.97
N ASP A 32 13.29 -5.50 4.83
CA ASP A 32 14.67 -5.90 4.56
C ASP A 32 15.52 -4.70 4.08
N ALA A 33 16.65 -4.98 3.42
CA ALA A 33 17.54 -3.96 2.89
C ALA A 33 17.28 -3.60 1.41
N ASN A 34 16.30 -4.23 0.76
CA ASN A 34 15.96 -4.03 -0.66
C ASN A 34 14.97 -2.88 -0.81
N TRP A 35 15.02 -2.24 -1.98
CA TRP A 35 14.23 -1.04 -2.28
C TRP A 35 13.94 -0.96 -3.77
N LEU A 36 12.76 -0.44 -4.12
CA LEU A 36 12.58 0.26 -5.38
C LEU A 36 13.37 1.57 -5.31
N THR A 37 14.46 1.62 -6.08
CA THR A 37 15.45 2.69 -6.04
C THR A 37 15.22 3.71 -7.15
N ALA A 38 15.36 4.99 -6.82
CA ALA A 38 15.33 6.04 -7.83
C ALA A 38 16.67 6.06 -8.59
N PRO A 39 16.68 6.34 -9.92
CA PRO A 39 17.93 6.41 -10.69
C PRO A 39 18.84 7.58 -10.28
N GLY A 40 18.32 8.48 -9.45
CA GLY A 40 19.04 9.62 -8.92
C GLY A 40 18.11 10.53 -8.13
N ASN A 41 18.55 11.77 -8.00
CA ASN A 41 17.84 12.83 -7.30
C ASN A 41 17.03 13.68 -8.30
N ASN A 42 16.18 14.59 -7.82
CA ASN A 42 15.36 15.47 -8.68
C ASN A 42 14.50 14.73 -9.72
N VAL A 43 14.02 13.53 -9.40
CA VAL A 43 13.10 12.79 -10.26
C VAL A 43 11.79 12.57 -9.51
N ALA A 44 10.68 12.71 -10.23
CA ALA A 44 9.39 12.24 -9.75
C ALA A 44 9.32 10.74 -9.97
N THR A 45 8.86 10.00 -8.96
CA THR A 45 8.79 8.54 -8.99
C THR A 45 7.34 8.09 -8.88
N THR A 46 7.00 6.97 -9.51
CA THR A 46 5.68 6.35 -9.37
C THR A 46 5.81 4.85 -9.40
N VAL A 47 5.07 4.18 -8.52
CA VAL A 47 4.80 2.74 -8.58
C VAL A 47 3.31 2.49 -8.38
N ARG A 48 2.73 1.59 -9.18
CA ARG A 48 1.39 1.04 -8.95
C ARG A 48 1.49 -0.47 -8.85
N THR A 49 0.87 -1.04 -7.82
CA THR A 49 0.93 -2.47 -7.54
C THR A 49 -0.44 -3.09 -7.43
N SER A 50 -0.62 -4.30 -7.97
CA SER A 50 -1.78 -5.13 -7.66
C SER A 50 -1.60 -5.82 -6.31
N LEU A 51 -2.71 -6.05 -5.60
CA LEU A 51 -2.73 -6.77 -4.33
C LEU A 51 -3.60 -8.04 -4.46
N PRO A 52 -3.28 -9.10 -3.69
CA PRO A 52 -4.07 -10.31 -3.66
C PRO A 52 -5.51 -10.07 -3.21
N THR A 53 -6.44 -10.88 -3.70
CA THR A 53 -7.82 -10.86 -3.22
C THR A 53 -7.91 -11.44 -1.80
N PRO A 54 -8.53 -10.75 -0.84
CA PRO A 54 -8.83 -11.28 0.48
C PRO A 54 -9.65 -12.59 0.40
N PRO A 55 -9.53 -13.50 1.39
CA PRO A 55 -10.18 -14.81 1.33
C PRO A 55 -11.72 -14.75 1.44
N ASN A 56 -12.27 -13.65 1.96
CA ASN A 56 -13.71 -13.38 2.03
C ASN A 56 -13.96 -11.90 1.76
N ASN A 57 -15.23 -11.53 1.60
CA ASN A 57 -15.61 -10.12 1.50
C ASN A 57 -15.06 -9.29 2.66
N LEU A 58 -14.58 -8.12 2.33
CA LEU A 58 -14.15 -7.08 3.25
C LEU A 58 -15.30 -6.62 4.13
N ASN A 59 -14.98 -6.22 5.35
CA ASN A 59 -15.93 -5.45 6.16
C ASN A 59 -15.89 -3.99 5.70
N ALA A 60 -17.05 -3.46 5.35
CA ALA A 60 -17.23 -2.03 5.09
C ALA A 60 -17.21 -1.24 6.41
N GLY A 61 -16.64 -0.05 6.38
CA GLY A 61 -16.49 0.81 7.54
C GLY A 61 -15.21 1.63 7.49
N ALA A 62 -15.27 2.82 8.08
CA ALA A 62 -14.14 3.74 8.12
C ALA A 62 -12.93 3.10 8.79
N ALA A 63 -11.78 3.24 8.13
CA ALA A 63 -10.46 2.85 8.62
C ALA A 63 -10.25 1.36 8.93
N LEU A 64 -11.09 0.48 8.38
CA LEU A 64 -10.92 -0.97 8.47
C LEU A 64 -9.90 -1.52 7.48
N GLN A 65 -9.63 -0.78 6.41
CA GLN A 65 -8.64 -1.16 5.40
C GLN A 65 -7.43 -0.24 5.51
N GLN A 66 -6.21 -0.79 5.43
CA GLN A 66 -4.98 0.01 5.61
C GLN A 66 -3.90 -0.35 4.61
N PHE A 67 -3.32 0.63 3.93
CA PHE A 67 -2.03 0.49 3.26
C PHE A 67 -0.92 0.94 4.21
N ARG A 68 0.04 0.05 4.46
CA ARG A 68 1.27 0.31 5.20
C ARG A 68 2.44 0.36 4.23
N LEU A 69 3.16 1.48 4.25
CA LEU A 69 4.25 1.78 3.32
C LEU A 69 5.52 2.05 4.10
N TRP A 70 6.58 1.29 3.83
CA TRP A 70 7.93 1.62 4.28
C TRP A 70 8.65 2.39 3.17
N VAL A 71 8.89 3.67 3.41
CA VAL A 71 9.43 4.58 2.40
C VAL A 71 10.62 5.36 2.92
N ARG A 72 11.51 5.75 2.01
CA ARG A 72 12.62 6.65 2.33
C ARG A 72 12.80 7.68 1.23
N LYS A 73 13.64 8.67 1.49
CA LYS A 73 14.16 9.56 0.48
C LYS A 73 15.60 9.19 0.14
N THR A 74 16.01 9.49 -1.09
CA THR A 74 17.43 9.54 -1.46
C THR A 74 18.18 10.54 -0.57
N ASN A 75 19.47 10.33 -0.31
CA ASN A 75 20.26 11.14 0.64
C ASN A 75 20.56 12.56 0.12
N HIS A 76 19.54 13.44 0.16
CA HIS A 76 19.62 14.85 -0.20
C HIS A 76 18.83 15.72 0.80
N SER A 77 19.06 17.03 0.76
CA SER A 77 18.65 17.96 1.83
C SER A 77 17.17 18.33 1.85
N THR A 78 16.41 18.02 0.81
CA THR A 78 14.96 18.28 0.74
C THR A 78 14.17 17.00 0.91
N ASP A 79 12.89 17.14 1.19
CA ASP A 79 11.97 16.01 1.34
C ASP A 79 11.06 15.96 0.11
N PRO A 80 10.94 14.80 -0.57
CA PRO A 80 9.92 14.62 -1.58
C PRO A 80 8.54 14.57 -0.89
N LEU A 81 7.51 14.91 -1.65
CA LEU A 81 6.13 14.79 -1.23
C LEU A 81 5.51 13.57 -1.89
N MET A 82 4.84 12.75 -1.09
CA MET A 82 4.19 11.52 -1.53
C MET A 82 2.68 11.72 -1.66
N THR A 83 2.11 11.07 -2.68
CA THR A 83 0.68 10.89 -2.89
C THR A 83 0.38 9.40 -2.90
N VAL A 84 -0.69 8.99 -2.23
CA VAL A 84 -1.14 7.60 -2.17
C VAL A 84 -2.58 7.52 -2.66
N GLU A 85 -2.83 6.61 -3.58
CA GLU A 85 -4.09 6.47 -4.29
C GLU A 85 -4.55 5.01 -4.27
N LEU A 86 -5.85 4.80 -4.07
CA LEU A 86 -6.55 3.53 -4.19
C LEU A 86 -7.08 3.39 -5.61
N TYR A 87 -6.77 2.27 -6.25
CA TYR A 87 -7.26 1.89 -7.57
C TYR A 87 -8.04 0.56 -7.48
N GLU A 88 -8.95 0.36 -8.43
CA GLU A 88 -9.67 -0.90 -8.67
C GLU A 88 -9.74 -1.13 -10.19
N ASP A 89 -9.23 -2.26 -10.67
CA ASP A 89 -9.20 -2.60 -12.11
C ASP A 89 -8.61 -1.47 -12.98
N GLY A 90 -7.49 -0.89 -12.52
CA GLY A 90 -6.83 0.24 -13.18
C GLY A 90 -7.55 1.59 -13.14
N ALA A 91 -8.73 1.69 -12.51
CA ALA A 91 -9.43 2.96 -12.30
C ALA A 91 -9.11 3.58 -10.93
N LEU A 92 -8.84 4.88 -10.89
CA LEU A 92 -8.66 5.62 -9.64
C LEU A 92 -9.99 5.69 -8.88
N ILE A 93 -10.00 5.14 -7.66
CA ILE A 93 -11.17 5.13 -6.76
C ILE A 93 -11.07 6.29 -5.76
N ALA A 94 -9.91 6.47 -5.14
CA ALA A 94 -9.73 7.51 -4.13
C ALA A 94 -8.26 7.95 -4.00
N THR A 95 -8.05 9.22 -3.68
CA THR A 95 -6.76 9.73 -3.20
C THR A 95 -6.75 9.69 -1.68
N LEU A 96 -5.94 8.81 -1.09
CA LEU A 96 -5.87 8.59 0.37
C LEU A 96 -5.00 9.64 1.06
N ALA A 97 -3.97 10.14 0.37
CA ALA A 97 -3.14 11.23 0.85
C ALA A 97 -2.51 11.99 -0.29
N THR A 98 -2.35 13.30 -0.10
CA THR A 98 -1.57 14.19 -0.98
C THR A 98 -0.57 14.96 -0.14
N GLY A 99 0.67 15.08 -0.61
CA GLY A 99 1.64 15.96 0.04
C GLY A 99 2.30 15.40 1.29
N ALA A 100 2.28 14.08 1.52
CA ALA A 100 2.91 13.47 2.68
C ALA A 100 4.44 13.55 2.58
N GLY A 101 5.08 14.28 3.48
CA GLY A 101 6.54 14.48 3.45
C GLY A 101 7.31 13.21 3.82
N VAL A 102 8.36 12.90 3.05
CA VAL A 102 9.28 11.79 3.35
C VAL A 102 10.65 12.30 3.75
N SER A 103 10.95 12.30 5.05
CA SER A 103 12.16 12.93 5.58
C SER A 103 13.27 11.94 5.93
N SER A 104 12.95 10.66 6.11
CA SER A 104 13.92 9.64 6.51
C SER A 104 14.75 9.14 5.33
N ILE A 105 16.08 9.03 5.53
CA ILE A 105 17.01 8.37 4.60
C ILE A 105 17.18 6.87 4.90
N SER A 106 16.75 6.41 6.07
CA SER A 106 16.83 5.00 6.49
C SER A 106 15.50 4.26 6.37
N GLY A 107 14.42 4.98 6.07
CA GLY A 107 13.06 4.46 6.06
C GLY A 107 12.20 5.02 7.18
N GLN A 108 10.91 5.14 6.89
CA GLN A 108 9.85 5.43 7.85
C GLN A 108 8.57 4.70 7.41
N LEU A 109 7.78 4.29 8.39
CA LEU A 109 6.49 3.65 8.17
C LEU A 109 5.39 4.71 8.08
N LEU A 110 4.64 4.71 6.99
CA LEU A 110 3.45 5.52 6.81
C LEU A 110 2.24 4.62 6.58
N THR A 111 1.12 4.94 7.24
CA THR A 111 -0.11 4.15 7.18
C THR A 111 -1.26 5.01 6.68
N TYR A 112 -2.01 4.51 5.70
CA TYR A 112 -3.15 5.18 5.09
C TYR A 112 -4.36 4.28 5.18
N THR A 113 -5.46 4.82 5.69
CA THR A 113 -6.68 4.05 5.93
C THR A 113 -7.76 4.41 4.91
N TRP A 114 -8.63 3.45 4.61
CA TRP A 114 -9.74 3.62 3.68
C TRP A 114 -10.92 2.71 4.04
N ASP A 115 -12.04 2.90 3.36
CA ASP A 115 -13.30 2.16 3.57
C ASP A 115 -13.58 1.26 2.36
N ALA A 116 -13.82 -0.03 2.59
CA ALA A 116 -14.19 -0.98 1.53
C ALA A 116 -15.47 -0.61 0.78
N ALA A 117 -16.32 0.26 1.34
CA ALA A 117 -17.49 0.82 0.67
C ALA A 117 -17.16 1.70 -0.54
N LEU A 118 -15.89 2.08 -0.74
CA LEU A 118 -15.43 2.81 -1.91
C LEU A 118 -15.33 1.93 -3.16
N LEU A 119 -15.18 0.61 -2.99
CA LEU A 119 -15.03 -0.35 -4.08
C LEU A 119 -16.37 -0.61 -4.78
N SER A 120 -16.33 -1.01 -6.05
CA SER A 120 -17.53 -1.45 -6.76
C SER A 120 -18.11 -2.73 -6.16
N ALA A 121 -17.24 -3.60 -5.62
CA ALA A 121 -17.61 -4.76 -4.83
C ALA A 121 -16.69 -4.92 -3.62
N ILE A 122 -17.27 -5.23 -2.46
CA ILE A 122 -16.51 -5.47 -1.22
C ILE A 122 -15.68 -6.77 -1.23
N SER A 123 -15.52 -7.44 -2.36
CA SER A 123 -14.66 -8.63 -2.48
C SER A 123 -13.17 -8.27 -2.33
N GLY A 124 -12.79 -7.02 -2.62
CA GLY A 124 -11.39 -6.62 -2.66
C GLY A 124 -10.62 -7.21 -3.84
N VAL A 125 -11.33 -7.66 -4.88
CA VAL A 125 -10.73 -8.09 -6.15
C VAL A 125 -10.17 -6.86 -6.87
N ASP A 126 -9.05 -7.05 -7.58
CA ASP A 126 -8.41 -6.02 -8.40
C ASP A 126 -8.04 -4.73 -7.64
N VAL A 127 -7.92 -4.80 -6.30
CA VAL A 127 -7.45 -3.70 -5.48
C VAL A 127 -5.98 -3.43 -5.80
N GLU A 128 -5.70 -2.17 -6.02
CA GLU A 128 -4.38 -1.67 -6.37
C GLU A 128 -4.03 -0.46 -5.50
N CYS A 129 -2.74 -0.26 -5.28
CA CYS A 129 -2.22 0.95 -4.64
C CYS A 129 -1.25 1.63 -5.58
N ARG A 130 -1.40 2.93 -5.75
CA ARG A 130 -0.46 3.77 -6.47
C ARG A 130 0.20 4.76 -5.52
N ILE A 131 1.52 4.78 -5.57
CA ILE A 131 2.38 5.64 -4.76
C ILE A 131 3.16 6.51 -5.72
N SER A 132 3.04 7.83 -5.56
CA SER A 132 3.76 8.81 -6.38
C SER A 132 4.56 9.76 -5.50
N GLY A 133 5.82 9.97 -5.82
CA GLY A 133 6.70 10.96 -5.19
C GLY A 133 6.98 12.12 -6.13
N THR A 134 6.71 13.35 -5.70
CA THR A 134 7.24 14.55 -6.36
C THR A 134 8.60 14.89 -5.78
N SER A 135 9.58 15.24 -6.64
CA SER A 135 10.88 15.74 -6.19
C SER A 135 10.72 16.92 -5.23
N GLY A 136 11.55 16.99 -4.19
CA GLY A 136 11.53 18.11 -3.23
C GLY A 136 11.74 19.51 -3.87
N GLY A 137 11.55 20.57 -3.09
CA GLY A 137 11.73 21.96 -3.53
C GLY A 137 13.20 22.40 -3.71
N GLY A 138 13.45 23.66 -4.07
CA GLY A 138 14.80 24.24 -4.13
C GLY A 138 15.61 23.88 -5.41
N LYS A 139 16.94 23.97 -5.32
CA LYS A 139 17.87 23.71 -6.45
C LYS A 139 17.86 22.22 -6.85
N PRO A 140 17.89 21.88 -8.15
CA PRO A 140 17.89 20.49 -8.63
C PRO A 140 18.85 19.55 -7.88
N THR A 141 20.08 19.97 -7.61
CA THR A 141 21.10 19.14 -6.93
C THR A 141 20.76 18.76 -5.48
N ASN A 142 19.80 19.45 -4.86
CA ASN A 142 19.40 19.25 -3.46
C ASN A 142 18.09 18.46 -3.35
N ARG A 143 17.44 18.14 -4.47
CA ARG A 143 16.10 17.56 -4.50
C ARG A 143 16.17 16.06 -4.28
N ALA A 144 15.59 15.56 -3.20
CA ALA A 144 15.49 14.12 -3.02
C ALA A 144 14.35 13.54 -3.87
N ALA A 145 14.48 12.24 -4.21
CA ALA A 145 13.44 11.40 -4.78
C ALA A 145 12.92 10.40 -3.74
N LEU A 146 11.71 9.89 -3.94
CA LEU A 146 11.07 8.88 -3.10
C LEU A 146 11.48 7.47 -3.53
N GLU A 147 11.79 6.63 -2.56
CA GLU A 147 12.08 5.20 -2.70
C GLU A 147 11.16 4.38 -1.78
N ILE A 148 10.82 3.16 -2.19
CA ILE A 148 9.85 2.29 -1.49
C ILE A 148 10.56 0.98 -1.15
N GLY A 149 10.52 0.57 0.11
CA GLY A 149 11.20 -0.65 0.60
C GLY A 149 10.26 -1.74 1.07
N ALA A 150 8.99 -1.43 1.36
CA ALA A 150 7.98 -2.44 1.64
C ALA A 150 6.58 -1.85 1.51
N MET A 151 5.63 -2.70 1.14
CA MET A 151 4.22 -2.36 1.12
C MET A 151 3.38 -3.55 1.59
N ALA A 152 2.34 -3.27 2.36
CA ALA A 152 1.29 -4.24 2.67
C ALA A 152 -0.08 -3.59 2.71
N TRP A 153 -1.11 -4.37 2.40
CA TRP A 153 -2.49 -4.07 2.70
C TRP A 153 -2.95 -4.92 3.89
N ASP A 154 -3.27 -4.27 5.00
CA ASP A 154 -3.99 -4.92 6.10
C ASP A 154 -5.49 -4.85 5.79
N ALA A 155 -6.04 -5.99 5.40
CA ALA A 155 -7.44 -6.14 5.04
C ALA A 155 -8.24 -6.69 6.22
N ASP A 156 -9.26 -5.98 6.68
CA ASP A 156 -10.28 -6.52 7.58
C ASP A 156 -11.41 -7.16 6.75
N TYR A 157 -11.69 -8.42 7.03
CA TYR A 157 -12.63 -9.23 6.26
C TYR A 157 -13.61 -10.01 7.15
N ALA A 158 -14.74 -10.39 6.57
CA ALA A 158 -15.76 -11.18 7.23
C ALA A 158 -15.23 -12.61 7.50
N VAL A 159 -15.37 -13.09 8.73
CA VAL A 159 -15.11 -14.50 9.03
C VAL A 159 -16.28 -15.35 8.55
N SER A 160 -15.97 -16.43 7.84
CA SER A 160 -16.96 -17.47 7.56
C SER A 160 -17.37 -18.13 8.88
N THR A 161 -18.56 -17.83 9.38
CA THR A 161 -19.15 -18.64 10.45
C THR A 161 -19.71 -19.89 9.80
N GLY A 162 -19.07 -21.04 10.04
CA GLY A 162 -19.62 -22.34 9.61
C GLY A 162 -21.05 -22.54 10.13
N PRO A 163 -21.86 -23.43 9.51
CA PRO A 163 -23.20 -23.69 10.00
C PRO A 163 -23.13 -24.14 11.46
N THR A 164 -23.83 -23.44 12.35
CA THR A 164 -24.01 -23.91 13.72
C THR A 164 -24.83 -25.19 13.64
N LEU A 165 -24.20 -26.33 13.89
CA LEU A 165 -24.90 -27.61 14.02
C LEU A 165 -25.77 -27.51 15.28
N LEU A 166 -27.02 -27.10 15.11
CA LEU A 166 -28.02 -27.18 16.16
C LEU A 166 -28.32 -28.66 16.35
N LEU A 167 -27.61 -29.29 17.29
CA LEU A 167 -27.89 -30.66 17.68
C LEU A 167 -29.25 -30.66 18.38
N ALA A 168 -30.33 -30.84 17.62
CA ALA A 168 -31.64 -31.10 18.19
C ALA A 168 -31.56 -32.43 18.94
N LEU A 169 -31.54 -32.37 20.28
CA LEU A 169 -31.78 -33.56 21.10
C LEU A 169 -33.19 -34.05 20.75
N VAL A 170 -33.29 -35.21 20.11
CA VAL A 170 -34.55 -35.93 19.97
C VAL A 170 -34.79 -36.63 21.31
N PRO A 171 -35.85 -36.28 22.08
CA PRO A 171 -36.18 -37.02 23.30
C PRO A 171 -36.64 -38.44 22.95
N ALA A 172 -36.19 -39.40 23.76
CA ALA A 172 -36.49 -40.83 23.65
C ALA A 172 -37.94 -41.18 24.02
#